data_AF-A0A7Y5US79-F1
#
_entry.id   AF-A0A7Y5US79-F1
#
_cell.length_a   1.000
_cell.length_b   1.000
_cell.length_c   1.000
_cell.angle_alpha   90.00
_cell.angle_beta   90.00
_cell.angle_gamma   90.00
#
_symmetry.space_group_name_H-M   'P 1'
#
loop_
_entity.id
_entity.type
_entity.pdbx_description
1 polymer ?
#
loop_
_entity_poly.entity_id
_entity_poly.type
_entity_poly.pdbx_seq_one_letter_code
_entity_poly.pdbx_strand_id
1 'polypeptide(L)'
;MPRPLRRLYPIEAVVRRRHRTWMASMTLATLGAAVWGGALLWRALDPATGPGLLGTLLASSAFTVPGLILAVLTIRARTVWILLASIPICANGMMIVLPWIVLRLRG
;
A
#
# COMPACT_ATOMS: atom_id res chain seq x y z
N MET A 1 27.25 -3.28 -36.16
CA MET A 1 25.93 -2.60 -36.13
C MET A 1 25.35 -2.66 -34.71
N PRO A 2 25.52 -1.63 -33.85
CA PRO A 2 24.88 -1.61 -32.53
C PRO A 2 23.53 -0.86 -32.62
N ARG A 3 22.50 -1.49 -33.21
CA ARG A 3 21.13 -0.96 -33.29
C ARG A 3 20.10 -1.50 -32.28
N PRO A 4 20.28 -2.63 -31.55
CA PRO A 4 19.23 -3.12 -30.64
C PRO A 4 19.16 -2.39 -29.29
N LEU A 5 20.27 -1.82 -28.80
CA LEU A 5 20.35 -1.20 -27.46
C LEU A 5 19.47 0.07 -27.32
N ARG A 6 19.29 0.83 -28.41
CA ARG A 6 18.52 2.08 -28.40
C ARG A 6 17.01 1.85 -28.12
N ARG A 7 16.48 0.66 -28.43
CA ARG A 7 15.09 0.28 -28.12
C ARG A 7 14.90 -0.23 -26.70
N LEU A 8 15.95 -0.72 -26.04
CA LEU A 8 15.88 -1.24 -24.67
C LEU A 8 15.89 -0.10 -23.62
N TYR A 9 16.65 0.96 -23.89
CA TYR A 9 16.75 2.13 -22.99
C TYR A 9 15.40 2.78 -22.59
N PRO A 10 14.46 3.04 -23.53
CA PRO A 10 13.14 3.57 -23.16
C PRO A 10 12.31 2.55 -22.35
N ILE A 11 12.48 1.25 -22.60
CA ILE A 11 11.80 0.19 -21.84
C ILE A 11 12.31 0.16 -20.40
N GLU A 12 13.63 0.21 -20.20
CA GLU A 12 14.22 0.23 -18.85
C GLU A 12 13.80 1.47 -18.06
N ALA A 13 13.76 2.64 -18.69
CA ALA A 13 13.31 3.86 -18.02
C ALA A 13 11.85 3.76 -17.57
N VAL A 14 10.96 3.21 -18.40
CA VAL A 14 9.55 2.97 -18.06
C VAL A 14 9.42 1.94 -16.94
N VAL A 15 10.16 0.84 -17.00
CA VAL A 15 10.16 -0.21 -15.95
C VAL A 15 10.68 0.36 -14.63
N ARG A 16 11.76 1.14 -14.63
CA ARG A 16 12.30 1.77 -13.42
C ARG A 16 11.32 2.75 -12.78
N ARG A 17 10.62 3.57 -13.56
CA ARG A 17 9.58 4.48 -13.05
C ARG A 17 8.44 3.71 -12.38
N ARG A 18 7.96 2.63 -13.00
CA ARG A 18 6.90 1.76 -12.44
C ARG A 18 7.35 1.00 -11.20
N HIS A 19 8.58 0.52 -11.18
CA HIS A 19 9.14 -0.11 -9.99
C HIS A 19 9.19 0.89 -8.82
N ARG A 20 9.55 2.15 -9.07
CA ARG A 20 9.52 3.19 -8.03
C ARG A 20 8.10 3.50 -7.54
N THR A 21 7.10 3.59 -8.42
CA THR A 21 5.71 3.79 -7.98
C THR A 21 5.18 2.59 -7.21
N TRP A 22 5.55 1.38 -7.62
CA TRP A 22 5.24 0.14 -6.91
C TRP A 22 5.87 0.12 -5.50
N MET A 23 7.17 0.43 -5.40
CA MET A 23 7.88 0.51 -4.13
C MET A 23 7.28 1.58 -3.22
N ALA A 24 6.95 2.76 -3.75
CA ALA A 24 6.31 3.82 -2.97
C ALA A 24 4.95 3.39 -2.41
N SER A 25 4.14 2.69 -3.22
CA SER A 25 2.86 2.12 -2.78
C SER A 25 3.03 1.07 -1.68
N MET A 26 4.04 0.20 -1.80
CA MET A 26 4.41 -0.78 -0.77
C MET A 26 4.84 -0.10 0.53
N THR A 27 5.71 0.91 0.46
CA THR A 27 6.16 1.65 1.65
C THR A 27 4.96 2.27 2.39
N LEU A 28 4.02 2.86 1.66
CA LEU A 28 2.80 3.42 2.25
C LEU A 28 1.91 2.35 2.88
N ALA A 29 1.79 1.18 2.26
CA ALA A 29 1.07 0.05 2.85
C ALA A 29 1.73 -0.38 4.18
N THR A 30 3.06 -0.47 4.21
CA THR A 30 3.83 -0.82 5.41
C THR A 30 3.67 0.23 6.50
N LEU A 31 3.68 1.52 6.18
CA LEU A 31 3.41 2.59 7.14
C LEU A 31 1.98 2.49 7.69
N GLY A 32 0.99 2.25 6.82
CA GLY A 32 -0.39 2.03 7.22
C GLY A 32 -0.55 0.82 8.16
N ALA A 33 0.17 -0.26 7.90
CA ALA A 33 0.22 -1.44 8.77
C ALA A 33 0.96 -1.16 10.09
N ALA A 34 2.03 -0.37 10.07
CA ALA A 34 2.76 0.04 11.27
C ALA A 34 1.88 0.88 12.20
N VAL A 35 0.98 1.72 11.67
CA VAL A 35 -0.03 2.43 12.49
C VAL A 35 -0.93 1.45 13.24
N TRP A 36 -1.39 0.37 12.58
CA TRP A 36 -2.17 -0.67 13.23
C TRP A 36 -1.37 -1.45 14.28
N GLY A 37 -0.16 -1.89 13.92
CA GLY A 37 0.73 -2.59 14.84
C GLY A 37 1.08 -1.75 16.07
N GLY A 38 1.37 -0.47 15.87
CA GLY A 38 1.65 0.48 16.94
C GLY A 38 0.43 0.73 17.83
N ALA A 39 -0.76 0.87 17.25
CA ALA A 39 -2.00 1.00 18.02
C ALA A 39 -2.29 -0.24 18.87
N LEU A 40 -2.12 -1.45 18.31
CA LEU A 40 -2.29 -2.71 19.03
C LEU A 40 -1.27 -2.85 20.17
N LEU A 41 0.00 -2.57 19.89
CA LEU A 41 1.07 -2.62 20.89
C LEU A 41 0.80 -1.62 22.02
N TRP A 42 0.38 -0.40 21.69
CA TRP A 42 0.03 0.60 22.69
C TRP A 42 -1.11 0.12 23.57
N ARG A 43 -2.21 -0.39 22.99
CA ARG A 43 -3.33 -0.91 23.78
C ARG A 43 -2.94 -2.13 24.64
N ALA A 44 -1.95 -2.90 24.21
CA ALA A 44 -1.44 -4.02 24.99
C ALA A 44 -0.61 -3.57 26.20
N LEU A 45 0.10 -2.44 26.08
CA LEU A 45 0.93 -1.86 27.15
C LEU A 45 0.11 -0.98 28.11
N ASP A 46 -0.82 -0.18 27.58
CA ASP A 46 -1.72 0.67 28.34
C ASP A 46 -3.14 0.64 27.73
N PRO A 47 -4.04 -0.21 28.28
CA PRO A 47 -5.40 -0.34 27.79
C PRO A 47 -6.25 0.94 27.95
N ALA A 48 -5.91 1.79 28.92
CA ALA A 48 -6.71 2.95 29.33
C ALA A 48 -6.47 4.17 28.44
N THR A 49 -5.21 4.41 28.03
CA THR A 49 -4.85 5.57 27.19
C THR A 49 -4.71 5.25 25.70
N GLY A 50 -4.83 3.98 25.33
CA GLY A 50 -4.56 3.54 23.96
C GLY A 50 -5.47 4.17 22.90
N PRO A 51 -4.96 4.33 21.66
CA PRO A 51 -5.66 5.03 20.59
C PRO A 51 -7.02 4.40 20.28
N GLY A 52 -8.00 5.27 20.03
CA GLY A 52 -9.33 4.87 19.60
C GLY A 52 -9.34 4.36 18.15
N LEU A 53 -10.31 3.50 17.82
CA LEU A 53 -10.44 2.90 16.49
C LEU A 53 -10.48 3.94 15.37
N LEU A 54 -11.24 5.02 15.56
CA LEU A 54 -11.36 6.09 14.56
C LEU A 54 -10.03 6.81 14.33
N GLY A 55 -9.26 7.07 15.40
CA GLY A 55 -7.95 7.70 15.30
C GLY A 55 -6.95 6.83 14.53
N THR A 56 -6.88 5.54 14.86
CA THR A 56 -6.03 4.57 14.14
C THR A 56 -6.45 4.43 12.68
N LEU A 57 -7.75 4.43 12.40
CA LEU A 57 -8.27 4.36 11.03
C LEU A 57 -7.87 5.58 10.21
N LEU A 58 -8.09 6.79 10.73
CA LEU A 58 -7.73 8.04 10.03
C LEU A 58 -6.22 8.12 9.80
N ALA A 59 -5.42 7.79 10.82
CA ALA A 59 -3.96 7.78 10.72
C ALA A 59 -3.46 6.75 9.70
N SER A 60 -4.02 5.54 9.68
CA SER A 60 -3.66 4.52 8.69
C SER A 60 -4.11 4.93 7.28
N SER A 61 -5.32 5.50 7.15
CA SER A 61 -5.90 5.95 5.88
C SER A 61 -5.06 7.03 5.19
N ALA A 62 -4.40 7.89 5.97
CA ALA A 62 -3.48 8.90 5.45
C ALA A 62 -2.32 8.30 4.63
N PHE A 63 -1.95 7.05 4.89
CA PHE A 63 -0.94 6.32 4.12
C PHE A 63 -1.55 5.39 3.08
N THR A 64 -2.58 4.63 3.46
CA THR A 64 -3.11 3.54 2.63
C THR A 64 -3.92 4.04 1.44
N VAL A 65 -4.61 5.18 1.55
CA VAL A 65 -5.36 5.78 0.43
C VAL A 65 -4.40 6.26 -0.67
N PRO A 66 -3.37 7.08 -0.39
CA PRO A 66 -2.35 7.40 -1.39
C PRO A 66 -1.63 6.16 -1.92
N GLY A 67 -1.34 5.17 -1.06
CA GLY A 67 -0.73 3.91 -1.45
C GLY A 67 -1.56 3.14 -2.47
N LEU A 68 -2.88 3.07 -2.27
CA LEU A 68 -3.82 2.43 -3.19
C LEU A 68 -3.90 3.17 -4.53
N ILE A 69 -3.91 4.50 -4.52
CA ILE A 69 -3.88 5.32 -5.75
C ILE A 69 -2.61 5.00 -6.56
N LEU A 70 -1.44 4.98 -5.92
CA LEU A 70 -0.19 4.61 -6.58
C LEU A 70 -0.21 3.17 -7.12
N ALA A 71 -0.84 2.25 -6.40
CA ALA A 71 -0.99 0.86 -6.84
C ALA A 71 -1.80 0.77 -8.15
N VAL A 72 -2.94 1.46 -8.22
CA VAL A 72 -3.80 1.53 -9.41
C VAL A 72 -3.06 2.19 -10.58
N LEU A 73 -2.32 3.27 -10.33
CA LEU A 73 -1.51 3.93 -11.36
C LEU A 73 -0.41 3.02 -11.93
N THR A 74 0.03 2.00 -11.18
CA THR A 74 1.04 1.03 -11.62
C THR A 74 0.49 0.07 -12.70
N ILE A 75 -0.83 -0.14 -12.80
CA ILE A 75 -1.47 -1.05 -13.77
C ILE A 75 -1.38 -0.55 -15.22
N ARG A 76 -1.21 0.76 -15.44
CA ARG A 76 -1.69 1.48 -16.64
C ARG A 76 -1.09 1.16 -18.02
N ALA A 77 -0.42 0.02 -18.30
CA ALA A 77 -0.03 -0.29 -19.71
C ALA A 77 0.47 -1.71 -20.08
N ARG A 78 0.59 -2.69 -19.17
CA ARG A 78 1.01 -4.06 -19.55
C ARG A 78 0.48 -5.10 -18.57
N THR A 79 -0.07 -6.20 -19.09
CA THR A 79 -0.65 -7.32 -18.33
C THR A 79 0.29 -7.85 -17.24
N VAL A 80 1.60 -7.87 -17.50
CA VAL A 80 2.64 -8.27 -16.52
C VAL A 80 2.57 -7.48 -15.21
N TRP A 81 2.20 -6.20 -15.27
CA TRP A 81 2.12 -5.36 -14.07
C TRP A 81 0.83 -5.57 -13.27
N ILE A 82 -0.18 -6.26 -13.82
CA ILE A 82 -1.42 -6.56 -13.09
C ILE A 82 -1.14 -7.46 -11.90
N LEU A 83 -0.37 -8.54 -12.12
CA LEU A 83 0.04 -9.46 -11.05
C LEU A 83 0.93 -8.78 -10.01
N LEU A 84 1.78 -7.84 -10.42
CA LEU A 84 2.63 -7.10 -9.48
C LEU A 84 1.83 -6.05 -8.71
N ALA A 85 0.87 -5.38 -9.35
CA ALA A 85 0.03 -4.35 -8.75
C ALA A 85 -1.09 -4.93 -7.87
N SER A 86 -1.46 -6.20 -8.04
CA SER A 86 -2.44 -6.83 -7.14
C SER A 86 -1.91 -6.88 -5.70
N ILE A 87 -0.61 -7.09 -5.49
CA ILE A 87 0.01 -7.10 -4.16
C ILE A 87 -0.21 -5.78 -3.41
N PRO A 88 0.18 -4.59 -3.95
CA PRO A 88 -0.09 -3.31 -3.29
C PRO A 88 -1.56 -2.94 -3.22
N ILE A 89 -2.38 -3.36 -4.18
CA ILE A 89 -3.83 -3.14 -4.12
C ILE A 89 -4.42 -3.90 -2.94
N CYS A 90 -4.09 -5.18 -2.80
CA CYS A 90 -4.55 -6.00 -1.69
C CYS A 90 -3.98 -5.47 -0.37
N ALA A 91 -2.69 -5.15 -0.29
CA ALA A 91 -2.08 -4.66 0.95
C ALA A 91 -2.72 -3.35 1.44
N ASN A 92 -2.83 -2.34 0.58
CA ASN A 92 -3.45 -1.07 0.95
C ASN A 92 -4.97 -1.20 1.17
N GLY A 93 -5.66 -1.96 0.32
CA GLY A 93 -7.09 -2.19 0.43
C GLY A 93 -7.46 -2.94 1.71
N MET A 94 -6.68 -3.96 2.08
CA MET A 94 -6.90 -4.74 3.30
C MET A 94 -6.83 -3.84 4.54
N MET A 95 -5.90 -2.89 4.60
CA MET A 95 -5.79 -1.94 5.73
C MET A 95 -6.98 -0.98 5.84
N ILE A 96 -7.66 -0.67 4.73
CA ILE A 96 -8.87 0.17 4.72
C ILE A 96 -10.10 -0.66 5.14
N VAL A 97 -10.15 -1.94 4.75
CA VAL A 97 -11.30 -2.83 4.99
C VAL A 97 -11.26 -3.47 6.37
N LEU A 98 -10.07 -3.71 6.94
CA LEU A 98 -9.88 -4.36 8.25
C LEU A 98 -10.76 -3.81 9.38
N PRO A 99 -10.92 -2.48 9.55
CA PRO A 99 -11.79 -1.91 10.58
C PRO A 99 -13.25 -2.32 10.44
N TRP A 100 -13.75 -2.36 9.21
CA TRP A 100 -15.12 -2.75 8.91
C TRP A 100 -15.36 -4.22 9.24
N ILE A 101 -14.39 -5.08 8.92
CA ILE A 101 -14.44 -6.51 9.29
C ILE A 101 -14.46 -6.65 10.81
N VAL A 102 -13.57 -5.97 11.53
CA VAL A 102 -13.49 -6.05 13.00
C VAL A 102 -14.76 -5.52 13.66
N LEU A 103 -15.32 -4.40 13.17
CA LEU A 103 -16.58 -3.86 13.66
C LEU A 103 -17.73 -4.84 13.45
N ARG A 104 -17.82 -5.46 12.28
CA ARG A 104 -18.87 -6.42 11.95
C ARG A 104 -18.77 -7.73 12.72
N LEU A 105 -17.57 -8.15 13.11
CA LEU A 105 -17.35 -9.37 13.91
C LEU A 105 -17.58 -9.15 15.42
N ARG A 106 -17.64 -7.89 15.88
CA ARG A 106 -17.85 -7.53 17.28
C ARG A 106 -19.30 -7.17 17.62
N GLY A 107 -20.14 -6.94 16.60
CA GLY A 107 -21.59 -6.75 16.74
C GLY A 107 -22.33 -8.05 16.49
#